data_AF-A0A7L1TZP5-F1
#
_entry.id   AF-A0A7L1TZP5-F1
#
_cell.length_a   1.000
_cell.length_b   1.000
_cell.length_c   1.000
_cell.angle_alpha   90.00
_cell.angle_beta   90.00
_cell.angle_gamma   90.00
#
_symmetry.space_group_name_H-M   'P 1'
#
loop_
_entity.id
_entity.type
_entity.pdbx_description
1 polymer ?
#
loop_
_entity_poly.entity_id
_entity_poly.type
_entity_poly.pdbx_seq_one_letter_code
_entity_poly.pdbx_strand_id
1 'polypeptide(L)' 'RGFSSGTDGESRLARLLREKFPRASAIRVLDISGGCGAMYEIHIESEEFREKRTVQQHQMVTQ' A
#
# COMPACT_ATOMS: atom_id res chain seq x y z
N ARG A 1 -19.96 7.76 -15.79
CA ARG A 1 -18.53 7.38 -15.93
C ARG A 1 -18.26 6.36 -14.86
N GLY A 2 -17.82 5.15 -15.24
CA GLY A 2 -17.74 3.99 -14.36
C GLY A 2 -16.88 4.28 -13.14
N PHE A 3 -17.48 4.11 -11.96
CA PHE A 3 -16.77 4.06 -10.70
C PHE A 3 -15.90 2.81 -10.74
N SER A 4 -14.58 2.98 -10.81
CA SER A 4 -13.64 1.88 -10.69
C SER A 4 -13.77 1.32 -9.27
N SER A 5 -14.68 0.37 -9.11
CA SER A 5 -14.74 -0.53 -7.98
C SER A 5 -13.37 -1.14 -7.81
N GLY A 6 -12.81 -1.03 -6.59
CA GLY A 6 -11.43 -1.39 -6.26
C GLY A 6 -10.90 -2.56 -7.09
N THR A 7 -9.81 -2.30 -7.77
CA THR A 7 -9.13 -3.26 -8.61
C THR A 7 -8.69 -4.47 -7.78
N ASP A 8 -8.66 -5.63 -8.42
CA ASP A 8 -8.14 -6.86 -7.80
C ASP A 8 -6.66 -6.70 -7.37
N GLY A 9 -5.96 -5.72 -7.97
CA GLY A 9 -4.63 -5.27 -7.57
C GLY A 9 -4.60 -4.61 -6.19
N GLU A 10 -5.51 -3.68 -5.89
CA GLU A 10 -5.59 -3.01 -4.58
C GLU A 10 -5.80 -4.02 -3.45
N SER A 11 -6.73 -4.96 -3.63
CA SER A 11 -7.03 -5.98 -2.62
C SER A 11 -5.82 -6.91 -2.37
N ARG A 12 -5.10 -7.28 -3.44
CA ARG A 12 -3.87 -8.07 -3.34
C ARG A 12 -2.76 -7.31 -2.62
N LEU A 13 -2.52 -6.06 -3.01
CA LEU A 13 -1.49 -5.22 -2.38
C LEU A 13 -1.82 -4.99 -0.90
N ALA A 14 -3.07 -4.64 -0.58
CA ALA A 14 -3.50 -4.41 0.79
C ALA A 14 -3.27 -5.65 1.66
N ARG A 15 -3.56 -6.85 1.15
CA ARG A 15 -3.30 -8.11 1.87
C ARG A 15 -1.81 -8.34 2.09
N LEU A 16 -1.00 -8.23 1.03
CA LEU A 16 0.46 -8.39 1.10
C LEU A 16 1.10 -7.43 2.11
N LEU A 17 0.72 -6.15 2.06
CA LEU A 17 1.22 -5.15 3.00
C LEU A 17 0.79 -5.45 4.43
N ARG A 18 -0.42 -5.97 4.64
CA ARG A 18 -0.90 -6.33 5.98
C ARG A 18 -0.21 -7.56 6.56
N GLU A 19 0.16 -8.51 5.72
CA GLU A 19 0.98 -9.66 6.11
C GLU A 19 2.43 -9.24 6.40
N LYS A 20 2.97 -8.33 5.59
CA LYS A 20 4.35 -7.83 5.72
C LYS A 20 4.54 -6.91 6.93
N PHE A 21 3.53 -6.09 7.24
CA PHE A 21 3.51 -5.14 8.34
C PHE A 21 2.35 -5.46 9.30
N PRO A 22 2.45 -6.54 10.09
CA PRO A 22 1.38 -6.94 11.01
C PRO A 22 1.17 -5.92 12.15
N ARG A 23 2.15 -5.05 12.41
CA ARG A 23 2.08 -3.96 13.38
C ARG A 23 1.60 -2.63 12.78
N ALA A 24 1.18 -2.61 11.52
CA ALA A 24 0.63 -1.42 10.91
C ALA A 24 -0.75 -1.09 11.50
N SER A 25 -0.90 0.13 12.00
CA SER A 25 -2.15 0.68 12.51
C SER A 25 -3.11 1.03 11.38
N ALA A 26 -2.60 1.50 10.24
CA ALA A 26 -3.39 1.81 9.07
C ALA A 26 -2.67 1.42 7.78
N ILE A 27 -3.40 0.80 6.86
CA ILE A 27 -2.94 0.49 5.50
C ILE A 27 -4.04 0.92 4.54
N ARG A 28 -3.70 1.81 3.61
CA ARG A 28 -4.57 2.23 2.51
C ARG A 28 -3.84 2.03 1.20
N VAL A 29 -4.53 1.41 0.25
CA VAL A 29 -4.06 1.23 -1.12
C VAL A 29 -5.16 1.78 -2.01
N LEU A 30 -4.80 2.67 -2.93
CA LEU A 30 -5.72 3.35 -3.82
C LEU A 30 -5.19 3.28 -5.26
N ASP A 31 -5.97 2.75 -6.19
CA ASP A 31 -5.61 2.77 -7.61
C ASP A 31 -5.82 4.19 -8.19
N ILE A 32 -4.71 4.84 -8.55
CA ILE A 32 -4.73 6.16 -9.21
C ILE A 32 -4.62 6.04 -10.74
N SER A 33 -4.48 4.82 -11.27
CA SER A 33 -4.38 4.57 -12.71
C SER A 33 -5.74 4.47 -13.41
N GLY A 34 -6.85 4.66 -12.68
CA GLY A 34 -8.20 4.67 -13.23
C GLY A 34 -8.74 3.30 -13.65
N GLY A 35 -8.23 2.21 -13.06
CA GLY A 35 -8.67 0.84 -13.33
C GLY A 35 -7.72 0.02 -14.21
N CYS A 36 -6.58 0.60 -14.63
CA CYS A 36 -5.56 -0.13 -15.38
C CYS A 36 -4.65 -0.98 -14.45
N GLY A 37 -4.61 -0.64 -13.15
CA GLY A 37 -3.78 -1.32 -12.16
C GLY A 37 -2.28 -1.09 -12.36
N ALA A 38 -1.89 0.03 -12.97
CA ALA A 38 -0.50 0.36 -13.29
C ALA A 38 0.18 1.27 -12.24
N MET A 39 -0.60 2.00 -11.44
CA MET A 39 -0.10 2.88 -10.37
C MET A 39 -1.03 2.86 -9.17
N TYR A 40 -0.45 2.69 -7.99
CA TYR A 40 -1.18 2.67 -6.73
C TYR A 40 -0.57 3.70 -5.78
N GLU A 41 -1.43 4.46 -5.13
CA GLU A 41 -1.08 5.26 -3.96
C GLU A 41 -1.20 4.39 -2.72
N ILE A 42 -0.11 4.29 -1.95
CA ILE A 42 -0.02 3.41 -0.78
C ILE A 42 0.32 4.27 0.44
N HIS A 43 -0.56 4.26 1.43
CA HIS A 43 -0.31 4.87 2.74
C HIS A 43 -0.27 3.80 3.82
N ILE A 44 0.84 3.76 4.56
CA ILE A 44 1.06 2.80 5.65
C ILE A 44 1.50 3.57 6.87
N GLU A 45 0.77 3.39 7.96
CA GLU A 45 1.13 3.88 9.28
C GLU A 45 1.49 2.68 10.15
N SER A 46 2.75 2.57 10.56
CA SER A 46 3.27 1.47 11.39
C SER A 46 4.34 1.97 12.35
N GLU A 47 4.38 1.40 13.54
CA GLU A 47 5.44 1.68 14.52
C GLU A 47 6.82 1.19 14.03
N GLU A 48 6.86 0.22 13.11
CA GLU A 48 8.10 -0.30 12.52
C GLU A 48 8.88 0.76 11.73
N PHE A 49 8.20 1.82 11.29
CA PHE A 49 8.84 2.93 10.58
C PHE A 49 9.42 4.00 11.48
N ARG A 50 9.11 4.00 12.79
CA ARG A 50 9.50 5.06 13.73
C ARG A 50 11.01 5.28 13.82
N GLU A 51 11.79 4.22 13.62
CA GLU A 51 13.26 4.26 13.74
C GLU A 51 13.98 4.12 12.39
N LYS A 52 13.25 4.22 11.27
CA LYS A 52 13.79 4.03 9.92
C LYS A 52 13.80 5.34 9.16
N ARG A 53 14.81 5.56 8.31
CA ARG A 53 14.84 6.70 7.38
C ARG A 53 13.82 6.49 6.26
N THR A 54 13.29 7.56 5.67
CA THR A 54 12.29 7.52 4.60
C THR A 54 12.66 6.59 3.45
N VAL A 55 13.92 6.58 3.01
CA VAL A 55 14.39 5.68 1.95
C VAL A 55 14.36 4.21 2.40
N GLN A 56 14.71 3.92 3.64
CA GLN A 56 14.64 2.55 4.18
C GLN A 56 13.18 2.10 4.32
N GLN A 57 12.28 2.99 4.76
CA GLN A 57 10.84 2.70 4.82
C GLN A 57 10.32 2.34 3.42
N HIS A 58 10.66 3.15 2.40
CA HIS A 58 10.27 2.87 1.02
C HIS A 58 10.84 1.55 0.52
N GLN A 59 12.13 1.26 0.78
CA GLN A 59 12.72 -0.04 0.44
C GLN A 59 11.99 -1.21 1.12
N MET A 60 11.64 -1.08 2.40
CA MET A 60 10.88 -2.11 3.12
C MET A 60 9.50 -2.37 2.49
N VAL A 61 8.88 -1.37 1.88
CA VAL A 61 7.57 -1.53 1.21
C VAL A 61 7.74 -2.12 -0.18
N THR A 62 8.73 -1.69 -0.95
CA THR A 62 8.93 -2.08 -2.36
C THR A 62 9.57 -3.46 -2.56
N GLN A 63 10.33 -3.97 -1.57
CA GLN A 63 11.01 -5.27 -1.69
C GLN A 63 10.13 -6.51 -1.56
#